data_AF-A0A317XKG2-F1
#
_entry.id   AF-A0A317XKG2-F1
#
_cell.length_a   1.000
_cell.length_b   1.000
_cell.length_c   1.000
_cell.angle_alpha   90.00
_cell.angle_beta   90.00
_cell.angle_gamma   90.00
#
_symmetry.space_group_name_H-M   'P 1'
#
loop_
_entity.id
_entity.type
_entity.pdbx_description
1 polymer ?
#
loop_
_entity_poly.entity_id
_entity_poly.type
_entity_poly.pdbx_seq_one_letter_code
_entity_poly.pdbx_strand_id
1 'polypeptide(L)'
;MVQTIIPTAINLPSHTFPATLGTLLPMLIGVPKIVFHCNSSKGRGTRTAGWLADALAEYHTKHSPDGDLSREQAESRAADQAVILTGGINAWTEKHGSTSLDQRGKPWDGKSLATIHV
;
A
#
# COMPACT_ATOMS: atom_id res chain seq x y z
N MET A 1 20.44 -5.90 13.59
CA MET A 1 19.08 -5.33 13.36
C MET A 1 18.25 -6.40 12.68
N VAL A 2 17.18 -6.87 13.30
CA VAL A 2 16.21 -7.76 12.65
C VAL A 2 15.46 -6.90 11.62
N GLN A 3 15.51 -7.27 10.34
CA GLN A 3 14.70 -6.61 9.31
C GLN A 3 13.28 -7.16 9.43
N THR A 4 12.36 -6.34 9.92
CA THR A 4 10.94 -6.70 9.97
C THR A 4 10.32 -6.53 8.58
N ILE A 5 9.47 -7.48 8.20
CA ILE A 5 8.63 -7.41 6.99
C ILE A 5 7.18 -7.70 7.36
N ILE A 6 6.25 -7.10 6.63
CA ILE A 6 4.86 -7.54 6.67
C ILE A 6 4.76 -8.76 5.74
N PRO A 7 4.23 -9.91 6.21
CA PRO A 7 4.09 -11.10 5.38
C PRO A 7 3.39 -10.77 4.07
N THR A 8 3.87 -11.35 2.96
CA THR A 8 3.36 -11.14 1.59
C THR A 8 3.46 -9.72 1.01
N ALA A 9 3.99 -8.74 1.74
CA ALA A 9 4.16 -7.39 1.21
C ALA A 9 5.21 -7.33 0.10
N ILE A 10 4.91 -6.57 -0.95
CA ILE A 10 5.81 -6.33 -2.08
C ILE A 10 6.64 -5.07 -1.77
N ASN A 11 7.96 -5.16 -1.96
CA ASN A 11 8.83 -4.01 -1.79
C ASN A 11 8.84 -3.15 -3.05
N LEU A 12 8.17 -2.00 -3.01
CA LEU A 12 8.19 -0.97 -4.05
C LEU A 12 8.92 0.27 -3.53
N PRO A 13 10.18 0.52 -3.94
CA PRO A 13 10.94 1.66 -3.43
C PRO A 13 10.35 3.00 -3.86
N SER A 14 10.06 3.87 -2.87
CA SER A 14 9.43 5.18 -3.10
C SER A 14 10.23 6.08 -4.07
N HIS A 15 11.56 5.96 -4.14
CA HIS A 15 12.39 6.77 -5.03
C HIS A 15 12.29 6.36 -6.51
N THR A 16 11.99 5.10 -6.81
CA THR A 16 11.76 4.65 -8.20
C THR A 16 10.29 4.56 -8.58
N PHE A 17 9.38 4.60 -7.60
CA PHE A 17 7.95 4.42 -7.83
C PHE A 17 7.35 5.37 -8.87
N PRO A 18 7.63 6.70 -8.89
CA PRO A 18 7.08 7.58 -9.92
C PRO A 18 7.46 7.15 -11.34
N ALA A 19 8.71 6.72 -11.53
CA ALA A 19 9.22 6.28 -12.83
C ALA A 19 8.62 4.94 -13.28
N THR A 20 8.21 4.08 -12.33
CA THR A 20 7.59 2.78 -12.64
C THR A 20 6.06 2.82 -12.64
N LEU A 21 5.44 3.91 -12.19
CA LEU A 21 4.00 4.01 -11.99
C LEU A 21 3.20 3.76 -13.27
N GLY A 22 3.64 4.27 -14.42
CA GLY A 22 2.97 4.03 -15.70
C GLY A 22 2.86 2.55 -16.06
N THR A 23 3.90 1.77 -15.77
CA THR A 23 3.91 0.31 -15.98
C THR A 23 3.10 -0.43 -14.92
N LEU A 24 3.11 0.06 -13.67
CA LEU A 24 2.40 -0.59 -12.56
C LEU A 24 0.90 -0.34 -12.60
N LEU A 25 0.45 0.83 -13.05
CA LEU A 25 -0.94 1.26 -12.98
C LEU A 25 -1.93 0.24 -13.57
N PRO A 26 -1.73 -0.33 -14.79
CA PRO A 26 -2.65 -1.33 -15.34
C PRO A 26 -2.80 -2.59 -14.49
N MET A 27 -1.79 -2.93 -13.68
CA MET A 27 -1.86 -4.07 -12.76
C MET A 27 -2.54 -3.71 -11.43
N LEU A 28 -2.51 -2.43 -11.05
CA LEU A 28 -3.01 -1.94 -9.77
C LEU A 28 -4.47 -1.46 -9.81
N ILE A 29 -4.97 -1.01 -10.97
CA ILE A 29 -6.33 -0.48 -11.12
C ILE A 29 -7.41 -1.47 -10.65
N GLY A 30 -7.22 -2.77 -10.87
CA GLY A 30 -8.18 -3.80 -10.48
C GLY A 30 -8.06 -4.25 -9.02
N VAL A 31 -7.05 -3.80 -8.28
CA VAL A 31 -6.84 -4.18 -6.88
C VAL A 31 -7.68 -3.28 -5.98
N PRO A 32 -8.70 -3.79 -5.26
CA PRO A 32 -9.65 -2.94 -4.55
C PRO A 32 -9.05 -2.09 -3.44
N LYS A 33 -7.93 -2.54 -2.84
CA LYS A 33 -7.24 -1.83 -1.76
C LYS A 33 -5.75 -2.13 -1.78
N ILE A 34 -4.96 -1.08 -1.79
CA ILE A 34 -3.50 -1.10 -1.85
C ILE A 34 -3.01 -0.31 -0.65
N VAL A 35 -2.30 -0.99 0.26
CA VAL A 35 -1.81 -0.41 1.50
C VAL A 35 -0.32 -0.14 1.40
N PHE A 36 0.06 1.14 1.41
CA PHE A 36 1.46 1.56 1.45
C PHE A 36 1.96 1.70 2.89
N HIS A 37 3.23 1.37 3.10
CA HIS A 37 3.89 1.66 4.37
C HIS A 37 5.34 2.08 4.15
N CYS A 38 5.90 2.78 5.14
CA CYS A 38 7.35 2.86 5.32
C CYS A 38 7.66 2.57 6.80
N ASN A 39 8.71 3.18 7.36
CA ASN A 39 9.01 2.98 8.78
C ASN A 39 7.88 3.51 9.66
N SER A 40 7.49 4.77 9.44
CA SER A 40 6.47 5.48 10.24
C SER A 40 5.27 5.97 9.44
N SER A 41 5.28 5.81 8.11
CA SER A 41 4.29 6.36 7.17
C SER A 41 4.09 7.89 7.24
N LYS A 42 5.11 8.64 7.69
CA LYS A 42 5.11 10.12 7.76
C LYS A 42 5.77 10.82 6.56
N GLY A 43 6.05 10.10 5.48
CA GLY A 43 6.78 10.67 4.33
C GLY A 43 6.70 9.79 3.09
N ARG A 44 7.64 8.84 2.94
CA ARG A 44 7.72 7.98 1.74
C ARG A 44 6.40 7.25 1.43
N GLY A 45 5.82 6.57 2.41
CA GLY A 45 4.55 5.84 2.21
C GLY A 45 3.40 6.76 1.82
N THR A 46 3.31 7.93 2.44
CA THR A 46 2.30 8.97 2.18
C THR A 46 2.40 9.51 0.75
N ARG A 47 3.62 9.83 0.29
CA ARG A 47 3.85 10.28 -1.09
C ARG A 47 3.53 9.21 -2.11
N THR A 48 3.97 7.97 -1.87
CA THR A 48 3.72 6.86 -2.79
C THR A 48 2.23 6.57 -2.94
N ALA A 49 1.48 6.58 -1.83
CA ALA A 49 0.02 6.44 -1.87
C ALA A 49 -0.64 7.58 -2.65
N GLY A 50 -0.22 8.84 -2.40
CA GLY A 50 -0.72 10.01 -3.14
C GLY A 50 -0.49 9.92 -4.65
N TRP A 51 0.72 9.56 -5.09
CA TRP A 51 1.01 9.40 -6.52
C TRP A 51 0.13 8.33 -7.19
N LEU A 52 -0.11 7.21 -6.50
CA LEU A 52 -1.03 6.21 -7.04
C LEU A 52 -2.47 6.72 -7.05
N ALA A 53 -2.91 7.42 -6.00
CA ALA A 53 -4.26 7.98 -5.93
C ALA A 53 -4.50 8.97 -7.09
N ASP A 54 -3.55 9.87 -7.36
CA ASP A 54 -3.63 10.80 -8.48
C ASP A 54 -3.78 10.06 -9.82
N ALA A 55 -2.96 9.03 -10.04
CA ALA A 55 -2.99 8.23 -11.27
C ALA A 55 -4.30 7.41 -11.41
N LEU A 56 -4.84 6.88 -10.31
CA LEU A 56 -6.12 6.18 -10.28
C LEU A 56 -7.28 7.13 -10.57
N ALA A 57 -7.28 8.33 -9.97
CA ALA A 57 -8.32 9.33 -10.20
C ALA A 57 -8.34 9.78 -11.67
N GLU A 58 -7.16 10.02 -12.25
CA GLU A 58 -7.03 10.33 -13.67
C GLU A 58 -7.53 9.17 -14.56
N TYR A 59 -7.15 7.94 -14.23
CA TYR A 59 -7.57 6.75 -14.96
C TYR A 59 -9.10 6.57 -14.93
N HIS A 60 -9.72 6.65 -13.74
CA HIS A 60 -11.16 6.50 -13.56
C HIS A 60 -11.96 7.60 -14.26
N THR A 61 -11.45 8.84 -14.26
CA THR A 61 -12.08 9.96 -14.97
C THR A 61 -12.10 9.69 -16.49
N LYS A 62 -10.99 9.22 -17.06
CA LYS A 62 -10.85 8.99 -18.52
C LYS A 62 -11.60 7.76 -19.03
N HIS A 63 -11.79 6.75 -18.18
CA HIS A 63 -12.36 5.45 -18.56
C HIS A 63 -13.68 5.16 -17.87
N SER A 64 -14.38 6.19 -17.39
CA SER A 64 -15.72 6.02 -16.86
C SER A 64 -16.64 5.50 -17.98
N PRO A 65 -17.30 4.34 -17.81
CA PRO A 65 -18.11 3.72 -18.85
C PRO A 65 -19.22 4.64 -19.40
N ASP A 66 -19.72 5.55 -18.57
CA ASP A 66 -20.78 6.49 -18.92
C ASP A 66 -20.28 7.94 -19.11
N GLY A 67 -18.96 8.18 -19.00
CA GLY A 67 -18.37 9.52 -19.10
C GLY A 67 -18.69 10.48 -17.94
N ASP A 68 -19.54 10.07 -16.99
CA ASP A 68 -20.13 10.94 -15.96
C ASP A 68 -19.44 10.92 -14.59
N LEU A 69 -18.30 10.22 -14.43
CA LEU A 69 -17.63 10.26 -13.13
C LEU A 69 -17.03 11.64 -12.93
N SER A 70 -17.52 12.38 -11.94
CA SER A 70 -16.92 13.65 -11.58
C SER A 70 -15.49 13.42 -11.06
N ARG A 71 -14.63 14.44 -11.23
CA ARG A 71 -13.26 14.35 -10.72
C ARG A 71 -13.23 14.11 -9.20
N GLU A 72 -14.14 14.73 -8.46
CA GLU A 72 -14.29 14.54 -7.02
C GLU A 72 -14.65 13.09 -6.67
N GLN A 73 -15.56 12.46 -7.43
CA GLN A 73 -15.90 11.05 -7.25
C GLN A 73 -14.71 10.13 -7.58
N ALA A 74 -13.96 10.44 -8.62
CA ALA A 74 -12.77 9.69 -9.00
C ALA A 74 -11.66 9.79 -7.93
N GLU A 75 -11.43 10.99 -7.40
CA GLU A 75 -10.48 11.25 -6.32
C GLU A 75 -10.88 10.54 -5.02
N SER A 76 -12.17 10.59 -4.65
CA SER A 76 -12.68 9.87 -3.49
C SER A 76 -12.46 8.36 -3.62
N ARG A 77 -12.78 7.76 -4.78
CA ARG A 77 -12.55 6.33 -5.03
C ARG A 77 -11.07 5.97 -4.98
N ALA A 78 -10.22 6.82 -5.56
CA ALA A 78 -8.78 6.61 -5.55
C ALA A 78 -8.18 6.68 -4.14
N ALA A 79 -8.70 7.58 -3.28
CA ALA A 79 -8.29 7.70 -1.89
C ALA A 79 -8.68 6.47 -1.05
N ASP A 80 -9.82 5.83 -1.35
CA ASP A 80 -10.24 4.58 -0.69
C ASP A 80 -9.41 3.36 -1.15
N GLN A 81 -8.90 3.40 -2.39
CA GLN A 81 -8.10 2.34 -2.99
C GLN A 81 -6.62 2.44 -2.58
N ALA A 82 -6.01 3.63 -2.57
CA ALA A 82 -4.60 3.85 -2.27
C ALA A 82 -4.41 4.43 -0.86
N VAL A 83 -4.29 3.55 0.13
CA VAL A 83 -4.26 3.92 1.56
C VAL A 83 -2.88 3.75 2.18
N ILE A 84 -2.70 4.31 3.38
CA ILE A 84 -1.48 4.15 4.18
C ILE A 84 -1.71 3.30 5.42
N LEU A 85 -0.70 2.53 5.81
CA LEU A 85 -0.63 1.92 7.13
C LEU A 85 -0.17 2.97 8.15
N THR A 86 -1.09 3.47 8.97
CA THR A 86 -0.80 4.45 10.02
C THR A 86 0.29 3.96 10.96
N GLY A 87 1.31 4.80 11.20
CA GLY A 87 2.47 4.45 12.03
C GLY A 87 3.47 3.50 11.36
N GLY A 88 3.19 3.05 10.12
CA GLY A 88 4.08 2.23 9.32
C GLY A 88 4.40 0.86 9.94
N ILE A 89 5.53 0.27 9.50
CA ILE A 89 5.97 -1.02 10.03
C ILE A 89 6.37 -0.94 11.51
N ASN A 90 6.72 0.25 12.02
CA ASN A 90 7.04 0.42 13.43
C ASN A 90 5.82 0.14 14.31
N ALA A 91 4.69 0.79 14.04
CA ALA A 91 3.44 0.56 14.78
C ALA A 91 2.89 -0.85 14.54
N TRP A 92 3.06 -1.38 13.33
CA TRP A 92 2.73 -2.80 13.07
C TRP A 92 3.56 -3.73 13.95
N THR A 93 4.88 -3.52 14.03
CA THR A 93 5.79 -4.36 14.81
C THR A 93 5.52 -4.25 16.30
N GLU A 94 5.18 -3.07 16.80
CA GLU A 94 4.78 -2.88 18.19
C GLU A 94 3.52 -3.69 18.53
N LYS A 95 2.53 -3.67 17.64
CA LYS A 95 1.25 -4.36 17.84
C LYS A 95 1.31 -5.86 17.56
N HIS A 96 2.12 -6.28 16.59
CA HIS A 96 2.10 -7.63 16.00
C HIS A 96 3.44 -8.37 16.15
N GLY A 97 4.45 -7.77 16.75
CA GLY A 97 5.80 -8.33 16.82
C GLY A 97 6.56 -8.28 15.49
N SER A 98 7.77 -8.82 15.51
CA SER A 98 8.65 -8.89 14.33
C SER A 98 8.76 -10.33 13.84
N THR A 99 8.91 -10.47 12.53
CA THR A 99 9.24 -11.75 11.90
C THR A 99 10.55 -11.63 11.14
N SER A 100 11.22 -12.76 10.96
CA SER A 100 12.48 -12.84 10.24
C SER A 100 12.27 -12.79 8.72
N LEU A 101 13.31 -12.37 7.98
CA LEU A 101 13.29 -12.25 6.52
C LEU A 101 13.03 -13.59 5.80
N ASP A 102 13.37 -14.72 6.39
CA ASP A 102 13.12 -16.05 5.80
C ASP A 102 11.62 -16.41 5.72
N GLN A 103 10.76 -15.63 6.38
CA GLN A 103 9.31 -15.77 6.29
C GLN A 103 8.70 -14.98 5.13
N ARG A 104 9.53 -14.30 4.32
CA ARG A 104 9.09 -13.54 3.16
C ARG A 104 8.39 -14.45 2.13
N GLY A 105 7.24 -14.01 1.65
CA GLY A 105 6.48 -14.72 0.61
C GLY A 105 5.73 -15.96 1.11
N LYS A 106 5.90 -16.35 2.38
CA LYS A 106 5.07 -17.40 2.97
C LYS A 106 3.66 -16.85 3.24
N PRO A 107 2.61 -17.66 3.08
CA PRO A 107 1.27 -17.28 3.50
C PRO A 107 1.28 -16.88 4.97
N TRP A 108 0.50 -15.85 5.31
CA TRP A 108 0.28 -15.53 6.71
C TRP A 108 -0.51 -16.67 7.34
N ASP A 109 0.08 -17.32 8.33
CA ASP A 109 -0.47 -18.51 9.00
C ASP A 109 -1.60 -18.17 10.01
N GLY A 110 -1.95 -16.89 10.13
CA GLY A 110 -2.94 -16.37 11.10
C GLY A 110 -2.55 -16.62 12.56
N LYS A 111 -1.36 -17.16 12.84
CA LYS A 111 -0.98 -17.78 14.12
C LYS A 111 0.44 -17.48 14.58
N SER A 112 1.38 -17.15 13.71
CA SER A 112 2.78 -16.77 14.05
C SER A 112 2.88 -15.45 14.83
N LEU A 113 1.73 -14.92 15.25
CA LEU A 113 1.52 -13.86 16.23
C LEU A 113 1.22 -14.39 17.65
N ALA A 114 1.22 -15.71 17.89
CA ALA A 114 0.87 -16.32 19.18
C ALA A 114 1.86 -16.03 20.33
N THR A 115 2.88 -15.20 20.11
CA THR A 115 3.82 -14.70 21.13
C THR A 115 3.53 -13.27 21.59
N ILE A 116 2.40 -12.67 21.20
CA ILE A 116 1.94 -11.40 21.78
C ILE A 116 1.32 -11.69 23.15
N HIS A 117 2.09 -11.51 24.23
CA HIS A 117 1.53 -11.34 25.56
C HIS A 117 0.99 -9.91 25.67
N VAL A 118 -0.27 -9.79 26.07
CA VAL A 118 -0.91 -8.53 26.52
C VAL A 118 -0.30 -8.11 27.86
#